data_AF-A0A963RPN3-F1
#
_entry.id   AF-A0A963RPN3-F1
#
_cell.length_a   1.000
_cell.length_b   1.000
_cell.length_c   1.000
_cell.angle_alpha   90.00
_cell.angle_beta   90.00
_cell.angle_gamma   90.00
#
_symmetry.space_group_name_H-M   'P 1'
#
loop_
_entity.id
_entity.type
_entity.pdbx_description
1 polymer ?
#
loop_
_entity_poly.entity_id
_entity_poly.type
_entity_poly.pdbx_seq_one_letter_code
_entity_poly.pdbx_strand_id
1 'polypeptide(L)'
;MANPLQGFSVDRDRIKAIGHGLQRPECILAEPDGTLWAADARGGVTRIAADGSQRFIGQKADARFASAAAATSEDVERKFTTGTLPNGLAFAANGD
;
A
#
# COMPACT_ATOMS: atom_id res chain seq x y z
N MET A 1 9.19 16.67 29.28
CA MET A 1 9.05 16.98 27.84
C MET A 1 7.60 17.31 27.57
N ALA A 2 7.32 18.37 26.80
CA ALA A 2 5.96 18.67 26.36
C ALA A 2 5.53 17.68 25.27
N ASN A 3 4.23 17.36 25.20
CA ASN A 3 3.69 16.46 24.19
C ASN A 3 3.79 17.12 22.79
N PRO A 4 4.55 16.57 21.83
CA PRO A 4 4.72 17.15 20.50
C PRO A 4 3.45 17.13 19.64
N LEU A 5 2.42 16.37 20.04
CA LEU A 5 1.14 16.32 19.34
C LEU A 5 0.19 17.44 19.77
N GLN A 6 0.48 18.17 20.85
CA GLN A 6 -0.40 19.25 21.30
C GLN A 6 -0.32 20.42 20.32
N GLY A 7 -1.45 20.73 19.67
CA GLY A 7 -1.52 21.75 18.62
C GLY A 7 -1.02 21.28 17.25
N PHE A 8 -0.71 19.99 17.08
CA PHE A 8 -0.39 19.42 15.77
C PHE A 8 -1.59 19.57 14.83
N SER A 9 -1.33 20.07 13.63
CA SER A 9 -2.31 20.20 12.56
C SER A 9 -1.65 19.85 11.23
N VAL A 10 -2.45 19.29 10.33
CA VAL A 10 -2.04 19.01 8.95
C VAL A 10 -2.65 20.08 8.05
N ASP A 11 -1.80 20.78 7.32
CA ASP A 11 -2.24 21.63 6.23
C ASP A 11 -2.78 20.74 5.10
N ARG A 12 -4.08 20.86 4.82
CA ARG A 12 -4.79 20.03 3.83
C ARG A 12 -4.31 20.30 2.42
N ASP A 13 -3.86 21.51 2.13
CA ASP A 13 -3.38 21.90 0.79
C ASP A 13 -2.04 21.22 0.46
N ARG A 14 -1.37 20.66 1.47
CA ARG A 14 -0.13 19.88 1.30
C ARG A 14 -0.36 18.39 1.07
N ILE A 15 -1.60 17.90 1.19
CA ILE A 15 -1.94 16.50 0.96
C ILE A 15 -2.04 16.24 -0.55
N LYS A 16 -1.29 15.26 -1.04
CA LYS A 16 -1.28 14.88 -2.46
C LYS A 16 -1.46 13.38 -2.61
N ALA A 17 -2.08 12.96 -3.70
CA ALA A 17 -2.11 11.55 -4.10
C ALA A 17 -0.75 11.14 -4.68
N ILE A 18 -0.31 9.92 -4.38
CA ILE A 18 0.89 9.29 -4.91
C ILE A 18 0.61 7.81 -5.18
N GLY A 19 1.14 7.30 -6.30
CA GLY A 19 0.83 5.97 -6.81
C GLY A 19 -0.48 5.90 -7.61
N HIS A 20 -0.56 4.93 -8.52
CA HIS A 20 -1.71 4.68 -9.37
C HIS A 20 -1.89 3.17 -9.62
N GLY A 21 -3.13 2.72 -9.83
CA GLY A 21 -3.41 1.30 -10.15
C GLY A 21 -3.01 0.30 -9.05
N LEU A 22 -2.85 0.77 -7.81
CA LEU A 22 -2.62 -0.08 -6.64
C LEU A 22 -3.88 -0.87 -6.32
N GLN A 23 -3.73 -2.13 -5.91
CA GLN A 23 -4.87 -2.97 -5.54
C GLN A 23 -4.86 -3.21 -4.03
N ARG A 24 -5.86 -2.66 -3.35
CA ARG A 24 -6.03 -2.72 -1.90
C ARG A 24 -4.72 -2.39 -1.12
N PRO A 25 -4.17 -1.18 -1.32
CA PRO A 25 -2.98 -0.76 -0.58
C PRO A 25 -3.34 -0.58 0.91
N GLU A 26 -2.61 -1.24 1.79
CA GLU A 26 -2.78 -1.15 3.25
C GLU A 26 -1.47 -0.75 3.92
N CYS A 27 -0.54 -1.70 4.11
CA CYS A 27 0.76 -1.42 4.70
C CYS A 27 1.67 -0.66 3.74
N ILE A 28 2.36 0.36 4.26
CA ILE A 28 3.41 1.07 3.53
C ILE A 28 4.70 1.16 4.36
N LEU A 29 5.84 1.22 3.67
CA LEU A 29 7.12 1.66 4.23
C LEU A 29 7.57 2.92 3.50
N ALA A 30 8.18 3.85 4.23
CA ALA A 30 8.75 5.07 3.66
C ALA A 30 10.26 5.10 3.93
N GLU A 31 11.03 5.32 2.88
CA GLU A 31 12.47 5.50 2.96
C GLU A 31 12.84 6.98 3.15
N PRO A 32 14.05 7.28 3.68
CA PRO A 32 14.53 8.66 3.84
C PRO A 32 14.60 9.48 2.55
N ASP A 33 14.77 8.83 1.39
CA ASP A 33 14.82 9.48 0.08
C ASP A 33 13.43 9.83 -0.49
N GLY A 34 12.36 9.48 0.23
CA GLY A 34 10.97 9.68 -0.19
C GLY A 34 10.39 8.52 -1.01
N THR A 35 11.14 7.43 -1.23
CA THR A 35 10.61 6.19 -1.81
C THR A 35 9.55 5.59 -0.87
N LEU A 36 8.45 5.13 -1.44
CA LEU A 36 7.39 4.40 -0.76
C LEU A 36 7.32 2.97 -1.29
N TRP A 37 7.15 2.03 -0.37
CA TRP A 37 6.77 0.65 -0.68
C TRP A 37 5.34 0.45 -0.25
N ALA A 38 4.45 0.16 -1.20
CA ALA A 38 3.06 -0.14 -0.91
C ALA A 38 2.81 -1.63 -1.10
N ALA A 39 2.26 -2.28 -0.08
CA ALA A 39 1.79 -3.64 -0.17
C ALA A 39 0.65 -3.70 -1.20
N ASP A 40 0.66 -4.71 -2.09
CA ASP A 40 -0.25 -4.77 -3.22
C ASP A 40 -0.92 -6.14 -3.33
N ALA A 41 -2.24 -6.14 -3.37
CA ALA A 41 -3.07 -7.34 -3.36
C ALA A 41 -2.96 -8.19 -4.63
N ARG A 42 -2.27 -7.70 -5.67
CA ARG A 42 -1.78 -8.52 -6.79
C ARG A 42 -0.75 -9.58 -6.35
N GLY A 43 -0.37 -9.64 -5.08
CA GLY A 43 0.55 -10.64 -4.52
C GLY A 43 2.00 -10.17 -4.47
N GLY A 44 2.23 -8.88 -4.18
CA GLY A 44 3.57 -8.30 -4.18
C GLY A 44 3.60 -6.92 -3.53
N VAL A 45 4.61 -6.13 -3.92
CA VAL A 45 4.77 -4.74 -3.49
C VAL A 45 4.90 -3.83 -4.70
N THR A 46 4.46 -2.59 -4.58
CA THR A 46 4.74 -1.53 -5.54
C THR A 46 5.73 -0.55 -4.93
N ARG A 47 6.90 -0.41 -5.54
CA ARG A 47 7.84 0.67 -5.22
C ARG A 47 7.40 1.93 -5.96
N ILE A 48 7.28 3.05 -5.26
CA ILE A 48 6.91 4.36 -5.79
C ILE A 48 8.02 5.33 -5.41
N ALA A 49 8.73 5.87 -6.39
CA ALA A 49 9.78 6.84 -6.13
C ALA A 49 9.20 8.21 -5.76
N ALA A 50 10.03 9.09 -5.19
CA ALA A 50 9.61 10.43 -4.78
C ALA A 50 9.05 11.31 -5.93
N ASP A 51 9.42 11.00 -7.18
CA ASP A 51 8.88 11.65 -8.38
C ASP A 51 7.53 11.08 -8.86
N GLY A 52 7.03 10.03 -8.21
CA GLY A 52 5.79 9.34 -8.53
C GLY A 52 5.91 8.20 -9.54
N SER A 53 7.10 7.96 -10.11
CA SER A 53 7.34 6.77 -10.94
C SER A 53 7.18 5.49 -10.10
N GLN A 54 6.58 4.45 -10.68
CA GLN A 54 6.26 3.23 -9.93
C GLN A 54 6.60 1.94 -10.66
N ARG A 55 6.94 0.91 -9.88
CA ARG A 55 7.23 -0.45 -10.34
C ARG A 55 6.60 -1.48 -9.42
N PHE A 56 5.73 -2.31 -9.98
CA PHE A 56 5.22 -3.50 -9.29
C PHE A 56 6.29 -4.61 -9.25
N ILE A 57 6.42 -5.25 -8.10
CA ILE A 57 7.35 -6.35 -7.82
C ILE A 57 6.52 -7.49 -7.21
N GLY A 58 6.32 -8.54 -8.00
CA GLY A 58 5.62 -9.76 -7.61
C GLY A 58 5.87 -10.86 -8.64
N GLN A 59 5.72 -12.12 -8.24
CA GLN A 59 6.03 -13.26 -9.12
C GLN A 59 4.99 -13.45 -10.23
N LYS A 60 3.71 -13.29 -9.90
CA LYS A 60 2.59 -13.34 -10.84
C LYS A 60 1.48 -12.45 -10.31
N ALA A 61 1.05 -11.46 -11.09
CA ALA A 61 -0.05 -10.60 -10.70
C ALA A 61 -1.32 -11.43 -10.58
N ASP A 62 -1.89 -11.46 -9.38
CA ASP A 62 -3.17 -12.09 -9.13
C ASP A 62 -4.30 -11.14 -9.58
N ALA A 63 -5.09 -11.60 -10.56
CA ALA A 63 -6.18 -10.81 -11.12
C ALA A 63 -7.41 -10.74 -10.19
N ARG A 64 -7.49 -11.58 -9.15
CA ARG A 64 -8.69 -11.71 -8.30
C ARG A 64 -9.14 -10.37 -7.72
N PHE A 65 -8.23 -9.48 -7.32
CA PHE A 65 -8.62 -8.17 -6.79
C PHE A 65 -9.17 -7.22 -7.86
N ALA A 66 -8.60 -7.23 -9.06
CA ALA A 66 -9.05 -6.42 -10.19
C ALA A 66 -10.38 -6.89 -10.79
N SER A 67 -10.62 -8.21 -10.85
CA SER A 67 -11.72 -8.78 -11.64
C SER A 67 -12.79 -9.52 -10.84
N ALA A 68 -12.61 -9.75 -9.52
CA ALA A 68 -13.67 -10.40 -8.73
C ALA A 68 -14.93 -9.55 -8.70
N ALA A 69 -16.04 -10.17 -9.09
CA ALA A 69 -17.38 -9.65 -8.88
C ALA A 69 -17.56 -9.28 -7.40
N ALA A 70 -18.31 -8.22 -7.12
CA ALA A 70 -18.70 -7.83 -5.77
C ALA A 70 -20.24 -7.75 -5.69
N ALA A 71 -20.91 -8.71 -6.35
CA ALA A 71 -22.36 -8.70 -6.50
C ALA A 71 -23.08 -9.27 -5.27
N THR A 72 -22.40 -10.08 -4.46
CA THR A 72 -22.92 -10.70 -3.25
C THR A 72 -21.99 -10.48 -2.05
N SER A 73 -22.53 -10.62 -0.83
CA SER A 73 -21.74 -10.55 0.40
C SER A 73 -20.63 -11.61 0.45
N GLU A 74 -20.88 -12.80 -0.08
CA GLU A 74 -19.88 -13.88 -0.16
C GLU A 74 -18.76 -13.57 -1.16
N ASP A 75 -19.08 -12.87 -2.25
CA ASP A 75 -18.06 -12.41 -3.20
C ASP A 75 -17.14 -11.36 -2.55
N VAL A 76 -17.72 -10.45 -1.78
CA VAL A 76 -16.98 -9.46 -1.00
C VAL A 76 -16.09 -10.16 0.02
N GLU A 77 -16.64 -11.10 0.80
CA GLU A 77 -15.85 -11.86 1.78
C GLU A 77 -14.67 -12.57 1.11
N ARG A 78 -14.92 -13.39 0.09
CA ARG A 78 -13.86 -14.08 -0.66
C ARG A 78 -12.79 -13.12 -1.16
N LYS A 79 -13.18 -11.96 -1.70
CA LYS A 79 -12.25 -10.95 -2.20
C LYS A 79 -11.32 -10.43 -1.11
N PHE A 80 -11.81 -10.18 0.10
CA PHE A 80 -11.04 -9.53 1.15
C PHE A 80 -10.40 -10.48 2.17
N THR A 81 -10.80 -11.74 2.23
CA THR A 81 -10.34 -12.69 3.25
C THR A 81 -9.53 -13.88 2.72
N THR A 82 -9.46 -14.09 1.39
CA THR A 82 -8.82 -15.29 0.82
C THR A 82 -7.56 -14.99 -0.01
N GLY A 83 -6.51 -15.80 0.17
CA GLY A 83 -5.21 -15.68 -0.52
C GLY A 83 -4.18 -14.86 0.26
N THR A 84 -3.11 -14.42 -0.41
CA THR A 84 -2.07 -13.57 0.21
C THR A 84 -2.63 -12.16 0.42
N LEU A 85 -2.96 -11.83 1.66
CA LEU A 85 -3.39 -10.50 2.04
C LEU A 85 -2.14 -9.67 2.41
N PRO A 86 -1.94 -8.45 1.86
CA PRO A 86 -0.74 -7.64 2.13
C PRO A 86 -0.82 -6.97 3.51
N ASN A 87 -0.79 -7.77 4.58
CA ASN A 87 -1.11 -7.32 5.93
C ASN A 87 0.14 -6.91 6.76
N GLY A 88 1.35 -6.99 6.18
CA GLY A 88 2.57 -6.59 6.86
C GLY A 88 3.76 -6.42 5.91
N LEU A 89 4.48 -5.31 6.10
CA LEU A 89 5.78 -5.03 5.49
C LEU A 89 6.73 -4.58 6.58
N ALA A 90 7.97 -5.06 6.54
CA ALA A 90 9.05 -4.61 7.40
C ALA A 90 10.36 -4.70 6.64
N PHE A 91 11.26 -3.75 6.90
CA PHE A 91 12.64 -3.86 6.46
C PHE A 91 13.38 -4.89 7.32
N ALA A 92 14.32 -5.59 6.72
CA ALA A 92 15.33 -6.35 7.41
C ALA A 92 16.25 -5.41 8.22
N ALA A 93 17.06 -5.96 9.12
CA ALA A 93 17.93 -5.18 10.00
C ALA A 93 18.96 -4.32 9.22
N ASN A 94 19.29 -4.71 7.99
CA ASN A 94 20.18 -3.97 7.09
C ASN A 94 19.44 -2.93 6.23
N GLY A 95 18.12 -2.83 6.32
CA GLY A 95 17.29 -1.89 5.57
C GLY A 95 16.69 -2.42 4.27
N ASP A 96 16.88 -3.72 3.95
CA ASP A 96 16.29 -4.36 2.76
C ASP A 96 14.81 -4.74 2.92
#